data_AF-A0A2E3XS79-F1
#
_entry.id   AF-A0A2E3XS79-F1
#
_cell.length_a   1.000
_cell.length_b   1.000
_cell.length_c   1.000
_cell.angle_alpha   90.00
_cell.angle_beta   90.00
_cell.angle_gamma   90.00
#
_symmetry.space_group_name_H-M   'P 1'
#
loop_
_entity.id
_entity.type
_entity.pdbx_description
1 polymer ?
#
loop_
_entity_poly.entity_id
_entity_poly.type
_entity_poly.pdbx_seq_one_letter_code
_entity_poly.pdbx_strand_id
1 'polypeptide(L)'
;MKKFNLILHETTILNFPFMGKLIRRYWYLAIAIPALVFSLSLYHFNHQNNIHKRSVFFSNINEDHTGPTPLMSAVIGDQKSGLTETDIVGILKSLDFQQEFAEIIIENPDFMRLDLSGLNSKEPFDMKAFLSSCNQKVSCIQKRVRGAIFSFVSIKPDHIVTTRFSLEVMTRDHFTTTFLLKEISRYIENSRVKTIKHKIEDQIAVSKQLLKEKKLELQAFNLQGLSEEKKSLEERVSEIKSKIESYNRFFHRLKLDLDLMETKVRETKKASQANIDTSKIIDFQKRKRWEDKIRKLESDIGAIKVVSQKLSSQDEQILAQLTSELKKVQKKLLSMGDRGRAVSSEVQFINRKEGESNFTEFDYKVKKEQYEKTKKDYDSLIAKKEVISKKLTKIDNKIDEIKPSAEYIKLLEEKLVQLRLLNSTVVSDLKFENEFGPKVVFKKLSKVKTLLFSTVSSIVLLLSIVILLYLLDDKIYDKSELEKTFDNLTIIGNTPDFD
;
A
#
# COMPACT_ATOMS: atom_id res chain seq x y z
N MET A 1 2.28 -2.99 -92.44
CA MET A 1 1.99 -1.76 -91.67
C MET A 1 0.69 -1.06 -92.09
N LYS A 2 0.25 -1.11 -93.36
CA LYS A 2 -0.98 -0.42 -93.82
C LYS A 2 -2.28 -0.89 -93.14
N LYS A 3 -2.46 -2.19 -92.89
CA LYS A 3 -3.63 -2.75 -92.16
C LYS A 3 -3.73 -2.29 -90.70
N PHE A 4 -2.59 -2.02 -90.02
CA PHE A 4 -2.58 -1.51 -88.65
C PHE A 4 -3.13 -0.06 -88.58
N ASN A 5 -2.83 0.78 -89.56
CA ASN A 5 -3.33 2.16 -89.63
C ASN A 5 -4.86 2.24 -89.85
N LEU A 6 -5.50 1.15 -90.28
CA LEU A 6 -6.96 1.09 -90.42
C LEU A 6 -7.66 0.71 -89.10
N ILE A 7 -6.99 -0.13 -88.31
CA ILE A 7 -7.45 -0.55 -86.98
C ILE A 7 -7.33 0.61 -85.98
N LEU A 8 -6.31 1.45 -86.15
CA LEU A 8 -6.04 2.59 -85.29
C LEU A 8 -6.85 3.83 -85.73
N HIS A 9 -7.51 4.47 -84.77
CA HIS A 9 -8.17 5.77 -84.97
C HIS A 9 -7.40 6.83 -84.18
N GLU A 10 -7.16 8.01 -84.76
CA GLU A 10 -6.29 9.05 -84.21
C GLU A 10 -6.71 9.54 -82.81
N THR A 11 -8.01 9.46 -82.50
CA THR A 11 -8.58 9.95 -81.23
C THR A 11 -8.94 8.86 -80.22
N THR A 12 -9.24 7.63 -80.64
CA THR A 12 -9.79 6.58 -79.77
C THR A 12 -8.94 5.31 -79.70
N ILE A 13 -7.73 5.33 -80.27
CA ILE A 13 -6.79 4.21 -80.38
C ILE A 13 -7.33 3.07 -81.26
N LEU A 14 -8.64 2.77 -81.26
CA LEU A 14 -9.30 1.79 -82.12
C LEU A 14 -10.43 2.42 -82.93
N ASN A 15 -10.55 1.99 -84.19
CA ASN A 15 -11.66 2.34 -85.09
C ASN A 15 -12.89 1.45 -84.77
N PHE A 16 -13.70 1.88 -83.79
CA PHE A 16 -14.87 1.13 -83.32
C PHE A 16 -15.92 0.79 -84.41
N PRO A 17 -16.27 1.70 -85.35
CA PRO A 17 -17.14 1.36 -86.47
C PRO A 17 -16.61 0.20 -87.33
N PHE A 18 -15.31 0.20 -87.62
CA PHE A 18 -14.64 -0.87 -88.36
C PHE A 18 -14.62 -2.19 -87.58
N MET A 19 -14.33 -2.13 -86.27
CA MET A 19 -14.40 -3.30 -85.39
C MET A 19 -15.82 -3.88 -85.31
N GLY A 20 -16.87 -3.05 -85.31
CA GLY A 20 -18.25 -3.50 -85.37
C GLY A 20 -18.57 -4.28 -86.65
N LYS A 21 -18.09 -3.80 -87.81
CA LYS A 21 -18.21 -4.52 -89.09
C LYS A 21 -17.49 -5.87 -89.05
N LEU A 22 -16.27 -5.91 -88.51
CA LEU A 22 -15.51 -7.16 -88.37
C LEU A 22 -16.19 -8.17 -87.44
N ILE A 23 -16.76 -7.71 -86.31
CA ILE A 23 -17.51 -8.57 -85.38
C ILE A 23 -18.77 -9.14 -86.06
N ARG A 24 -19.49 -8.35 -86.88
CA ARG A 24 -20.67 -8.82 -87.62
C ARG A 24 -20.32 -9.89 -88.65
N ARG A 25 -19.18 -9.78 -89.33
CA ARG A 25 -18.67 -10.82 -90.25
C ARG A 25 -18.31 -12.11 -89.52
N TYR A 26 -17.62 -11.98 -88.38
CA TYR A 26 -17.28 -13.11 -87.52
C TYR A 26 -18.34 -13.32 -86.41
N TRP A 27 -19.63 -13.28 -86.76
CA TRP A 27 -20.73 -13.37 -85.79
C TRP A 27 -20.67 -14.65 -84.93
N TYR A 28 -20.19 -15.76 -85.50
CA TYR A 28 -19.99 -17.01 -84.78
C TYR A 28 -18.94 -16.88 -83.67
N LEU A 29 -17.89 -16.06 -83.83
CA LEU A 29 -16.92 -15.75 -82.77
C LEU A 29 -17.51 -14.87 -81.69
N ALA A 30 -18.38 -13.93 -82.07
CA ALA A 30 -19.10 -13.07 -81.13
C ALA A 30 -20.01 -13.88 -80.18
N ILE A 31 -20.41 -15.09 -80.54
CA ILE A 31 -21.17 -16.01 -79.69
C ILE A 31 -20.24 -17.04 -79.02
N ALA A 32 -19.34 -17.66 -79.77
CA ALA A 32 -18.49 -18.75 -79.29
C ALA A 32 -17.49 -18.30 -78.22
N ILE A 33 -16.89 -17.11 -78.37
CA ILE A 33 -15.88 -16.61 -77.42
C ILE A 33 -16.50 -16.29 -76.06
N PRO A 34 -17.61 -15.51 -75.96
CA PRO A 34 -18.30 -15.36 -74.69
C PRO A 34 -18.74 -16.69 -74.11
N ALA A 35 -19.36 -17.57 -74.91
CA ALA A 35 -19.82 -18.88 -74.42
C ALA A 35 -18.67 -19.69 -73.80
N LEU A 36 -17.49 -19.72 -74.43
CA LEU A 36 -16.31 -20.40 -73.92
C LEU A 36 -15.78 -19.75 -72.65
N VAL A 37 -15.59 -18.43 -72.64
CA VAL A 37 -15.05 -17.69 -71.47
C VAL A 37 -16.00 -17.81 -70.27
N PHE A 38 -17.31 -17.69 -70.48
CA PHE A 38 -18.31 -17.88 -69.42
C PHE A 38 -18.33 -19.32 -68.92
N SER A 39 -18.24 -20.32 -69.80
CA SER A 39 -18.19 -21.74 -69.41
C SER A 39 -16.96 -22.05 -68.57
N LEU A 40 -15.79 -21.56 -68.98
CA LEU A 40 -14.52 -21.71 -68.24
C LEU A 40 -14.56 -20.99 -66.89
N SER A 41 -15.12 -19.78 -66.86
CA SER A 41 -15.29 -19.01 -65.62
C SER A 41 -16.27 -19.67 -64.65
N LEU A 42 -17.38 -20.24 -65.17
CA LEU A 42 -18.36 -20.98 -64.40
C LEU A 42 -17.77 -22.28 -63.85
N TYR A 43 -16.99 -23.00 -64.67
CA TYR A 43 -16.25 -24.19 -64.25
C TYR A 43 -15.30 -23.87 -63.09
N HIS A 44 -14.49 -22.81 -63.21
CA HIS A 44 -13.60 -22.36 -62.15
C HIS A 44 -14.36 -21.87 -60.91
N PHE A 45 -15.50 -21.20 -61.06
CA PHE A 45 -16.33 -20.79 -59.94
C PHE A 45 -16.92 -21.98 -59.18
N ASN A 46 -17.40 -22.99 -59.91
CA ASN A 46 -17.99 -24.18 -59.30
C ASN A 46 -16.93 -25.06 -58.62
N HIS A 47 -15.72 -25.14 -59.17
CA HIS A 47 -14.58 -25.84 -58.57
C HIS A 47 -13.87 -25.10 -57.42
N GLN A 48 -14.33 -23.90 -57.04
CA GLN A 48 -13.83 -23.25 -55.83
C GLN A 48 -14.34 -23.93 -54.57
N ASN A 49 -13.45 -24.07 -53.59
CA ASN A 49 -13.82 -24.51 -52.25
C ASN A 49 -14.82 -23.55 -51.60
N ASN A 50 -15.76 -24.13 -50.86
CA ASN A 50 -16.54 -23.38 -49.91
C ASN A 50 -15.69 -23.09 -48.68
N ILE A 51 -15.66 -21.84 -48.25
CA ILE A 51 -15.00 -21.41 -47.01
C ILE A 51 -16.10 -21.19 -45.99
N HIS A 52 -16.03 -21.96 -44.90
CA HIS A 52 -16.90 -21.84 -43.75
C HIS A 52 -16.26 -20.88 -42.75
N LYS A 53 -16.96 -19.79 -42.45
CA LYS A 53 -16.57 -18.82 -41.44
C LYS A 53 -17.58 -18.84 -40.31
N ARG A 54 -17.06 -18.86 -39.08
CA ARG A 54 -17.85 -18.67 -37.87
C ARG A 54 -17.09 -17.77 -36.91
N SER A 55 -17.81 -16.96 -36.15
CA SER A 55 -17.22 -16.06 -35.17
C SER A 55 -17.93 -16.16 -33.83
N VAL A 56 -17.23 -15.78 -32.77
CA VAL A 56 -17.80 -15.54 -31.45
C VAL A 56 -17.28 -14.21 -30.95
N PHE A 57 -18.18 -13.39 -30.41
CA PHE A 57 -17.79 -12.14 -29.79
C PHE A 57 -17.43 -12.39 -28.33
N PHE A 58 -16.48 -11.62 -27.83
CA PHE A 58 -16.10 -11.60 -26.44
C PHE A 58 -15.74 -10.18 -26.02
N SER A 59 -15.97 -9.85 -24.76
CA SER A 59 -15.65 -8.54 -24.20
C SER A 59 -14.67 -8.67 -23.04
N ASN A 60 -13.92 -7.60 -22.84
CA ASN A 60 -13.08 -7.43 -21.67
C ASN A 60 -13.93 -6.87 -20.52
N ILE A 61 -14.09 -7.61 -19.43
CA ILE A 61 -14.92 -7.25 -18.27
C ILE A 61 -14.25 -6.14 -17.42
N ASN A 62 -12.99 -5.80 -17.69
CA ASN A 62 -12.23 -4.82 -16.91
C ASN A 62 -12.82 -3.39 -16.90
N GLU A 63 -13.63 -3.01 -17.89
CA GLU A 63 -14.19 -1.65 -17.99
C GLU A 63 -15.61 -1.51 -17.40
N ASP A 64 -16.32 -2.62 -17.18
CA ASP A 64 -17.59 -2.58 -16.46
C ASP A 64 -17.29 -2.62 -14.95
N HIS A 65 -17.49 -1.51 -14.26
CA HIS A 65 -17.21 -1.25 -12.83
C HIS A 65 -17.83 -2.23 -11.81
N THR A 66 -18.47 -3.31 -12.24
CA THR A 66 -19.17 -4.31 -11.41
C THR A 66 -18.45 -5.67 -11.35
N GLY A 67 -17.34 -5.87 -12.08
CA GLY A 67 -16.55 -7.10 -12.05
C GLY A 67 -15.58 -7.22 -10.86
N PRO A 68 -15.10 -8.43 -10.53
CA PRO A 68 -14.07 -8.64 -9.49
C PRO A 68 -12.67 -8.13 -9.88
N THR A 69 -12.47 -7.78 -11.16
CA THR A 69 -11.18 -7.43 -11.75
C THR A 69 -10.59 -6.10 -11.29
N PRO A 70 -11.34 -4.99 -11.13
CA PRO A 70 -10.83 -3.77 -10.48
C PRO A 70 -10.35 -4.00 -9.04
N LEU A 71 -10.99 -4.91 -8.29
CA LEU A 71 -10.52 -5.33 -6.97
C LEU A 71 -9.19 -6.09 -7.09
N MET A 72 -9.05 -6.96 -8.10
CA MET A 72 -7.82 -7.69 -8.38
C MET A 72 -6.67 -6.76 -8.80
N SER A 73 -6.90 -5.80 -9.69
CA SER A 73 -5.87 -4.84 -10.12
C SER A 73 -5.42 -3.93 -8.97
N ALA A 74 -6.36 -3.49 -8.11
CA ALA A 74 -6.04 -2.72 -6.92
C ALA A 74 -5.21 -3.51 -5.90
N VAL A 75 -5.53 -4.79 -5.70
CA VAL A 75 -4.79 -5.66 -4.76
C VAL A 75 -3.42 -6.09 -5.32
N ILE A 76 -3.31 -6.29 -6.64
CA ILE A 76 -2.06 -6.65 -7.33
C ILE A 76 -1.14 -5.44 -7.51
N GLY A 77 -1.68 -4.21 -7.52
CA GLY A 77 -0.90 -2.98 -7.73
C GLY A 77 -0.61 -2.68 -9.22
N ASP A 78 -1.30 -3.35 -10.14
CA ASP A 78 -1.21 -3.07 -11.58
C ASP A 78 -2.03 -1.80 -11.88
N GLN A 79 -1.36 -0.67 -12.10
CA GLN A 79 -1.99 0.61 -12.48
C GLN A 79 -2.58 0.60 -13.90
N LYS A 80 -2.26 -0.40 -14.72
CA LYS A 80 -2.88 -0.63 -16.02
C LYS A 80 -4.07 -1.57 -15.84
N SER A 81 -5.22 -0.99 -15.49
CA SER A 81 -6.49 -1.70 -15.40
C SER A 81 -6.96 -2.08 -16.80
N GLY A 82 -6.50 -3.22 -17.31
CA GLY A 82 -7.05 -3.83 -18.53
C GLY A 82 -6.01 -4.41 -19.47
N LEU A 83 -6.43 -5.43 -20.21
CA LEU A 83 -5.73 -5.89 -21.40
C LEU A 83 -5.84 -4.84 -22.50
N THR A 84 -4.71 -4.45 -23.10
CA THR A 84 -4.74 -3.61 -24.30
C THR A 84 -5.22 -4.41 -25.51
N GLU A 85 -5.72 -3.74 -26.55
CA GLU A 85 -6.06 -4.39 -27.83
C GLU A 85 -4.88 -5.22 -28.37
N THR A 86 -3.65 -4.68 -28.25
CA THR A 86 -2.42 -5.39 -28.64
C THR A 86 -2.17 -6.65 -27.83
N ASP A 87 -2.51 -6.66 -26.54
CA ASP A 87 -2.37 -7.84 -25.70
C ASP A 87 -3.38 -8.92 -26.10
N ILE A 88 -4.64 -8.53 -26.36
CA ILE A 88 -5.72 -9.45 -26.74
C ILE A 88 -5.44 -10.09 -28.11
N VAL A 89 -5.05 -9.29 -29.10
CA VAL A 89 -4.63 -9.80 -30.41
C VAL A 89 -3.32 -10.60 -30.30
N GLY A 90 -2.48 -10.25 -29.33
CA GLY A 90 -1.21 -10.91 -29.04
C GLY A 90 -1.34 -12.31 -28.45
N ILE A 91 -2.46 -12.65 -27.79
CA ILE A 91 -2.69 -13.98 -27.17
C ILE A 91 -2.43 -15.09 -28.20
N LEU A 92 -3.01 -14.96 -29.40
CA LEU A 92 -2.86 -15.96 -30.46
C LEU A 92 -1.48 -16.00 -31.11
N LYS A 93 -0.62 -14.99 -30.87
CA LYS A 93 0.74 -14.91 -31.42
C LYS A 93 1.79 -15.53 -30.50
N SER A 94 1.46 -15.77 -29.23
CA SER A 94 2.38 -16.40 -28.29
C SER A 94 2.69 -17.84 -28.71
N LEU A 95 3.97 -18.17 -28.87
CA LEU A 95 4.40 -19.52 -29.26
C LEU A 95 4.02 -20.57 -28.23
N ASP A 96 4.10 -20.24 -26.94
CA ASP A 96 3.78 -21.15 -25.85
C ASP A 96 2.27 -21.46 -25.83
N PHE A 97 1.44 -20.44 -26.02
CA PHE A 97 -0.01 -20.59 -26.17
C PHE A 97 -0.34 -21.50 -27.36
N GLN A 98 0.31 -21.26 -28.50
CA GLN A 98 0.08 -22.05 -29.70
C GLN A 98 0.52 -23.51 -29.56
N GLN A 99 1.61 -23.74 -28.81
CA GLN A 99 2.17 -25.06 -28.57
C GLN A 99 1.29 -25.88 -27.61
N GLU A 100 0.93 -25.31 -26.46
CA GLU A 100 0.02 -25.95 -25.48
C GLU A 100 -1.35 -26.25 -26.11
N PHE A 101 -1.90 -25.32 -26.92
CA PHE A 101 -3.17 -25.58 -27.61
C PHE A 101 -3.07 -26.74 -28.60
N ALA A 102 -1.98 -26.83 -29.37
CA ALA A 102 -1.78 -27.91 -30.32
C ALA A 102 -1.71 -29.27 -29.61
N GLU A 103 -1.08 -29.34 -28.44
CA GLU A 103 -1.03 -30.54 -27.59
C GLU A 103 -2.43 -31.01 -27.17
N ILE A 104 -3.24 -30.09 -26.64
CA ILE A 104 -4.63 -30.37 -26.22
C ILE A 104 -5.48 -30.87 -27.40
N ILE A 105 -5.30 -30.29 -28.58
CA ILE A 105 -6.06 -30.66 -29.77
C ILE A 105 -5.64 -32.04 -30.30
N ILE A 106 -4.34 -32.37 -30.26
CA ILE A 106 -3.84 -33.69 -30.70
C ILE A 106 -4.38 -34.81 -29.82
N GLU A 107 -4.54 -34.57 -28.52
CA GLU A 107 -5.10 -35.55 -27.57
C GLU A 107 -6.61 -35.75 -27.72
N ASN A 108 -7.30 -34.88 -28.47
CA ASN A 108 -8.74 -34.95 -28.62
C ASN A 108 -9.16 -36.12 -29.55
N PRO A 109 -10.18 -36.93 -29.19
CA PRO A 109 -10.64 -38.04 -30.03
C PRO A 109 -11.13 -37.61 -31.42
N ASP A 110 -11.66 -36.40 -31.55
CA ASP A 110 -12.14 -35.86 -32.83
C ASP A 110 -11.01 -35.29 -33.72
N PHE A 111 -9.76 -35.29 -33.25
CA PHE A 111 -8.61 -34.74 -33.97
C PHE A 111 -8.48 -35.30 -35.40
N MET A 112 -8.67 -36.61 -35.56
CA MET A 112 -8.53 -37.29 -36.85
C MET A 112 -9.58 -36.89 -37.89
N ARG A 113 -10.64 -36.20 -37.48
CA ARG A 113 -11.74 -35.73 -38.34
C ARG A 113 -11.55 -34.30 -38.83
N LEU A 114 -10.52 -33.60 -38.35
CA LEU A 114 -10.28 -32.20 -38.71
C LEU A 114 -9.71 -32.06 -40.12
N ASP A 115 -10.19 -31.08 -40.87
CA ASP A 115 -9.62 -30.66 -42.15
C ASP A 115 -8.67 -29.48 -41.92
N LEU A 116 -7.37 -29.80 -41.89
CA LEU A 116 -6.30 -28.81 -41.73
C LEU A 116 -5.70 -28.35 -43.06
N SER A 117 -6.40 -28.59 -44.19
CA SER A 117 -5.92 -28.11 -45.49
C SER A 117 -6.04 -26.60 -45.62
N GLY A 118 -5.04 -25.99 -46.25
CA GLY A 118 -5.08 -24.56 -46.54
C GLY A 118 -6.30 -24.20 -47.40
N LEU A 119 -6.83 -22.99 -47.24
CA LEU A 119 -8.04 -22.52 -47.93
C LEU A 119 -7.96 -22.61 -49.47
N ASN A 120 -6.73 -22.61 -50.02
CA ASN A 120 -6.47 -22.69 -51.46
C ASN A 120 -6.21 -24.12 -51.98
N SER A 121 -6.18 -25.15 -51.12
CA SER A 121 -5.89 -26.52 -51.54
C SER A 121 -7.03 -27.07 -52.41
N LYS A 122 -6.72 -27.67 -53.55
CA LYS A 122 -7.74 -28.29 -54.43
C LYS A 122 -8.05 -29.72 -54.03
N GLU A 123 -7.12 -30.40 -53.37
CA GLU A 123 -7.23 -31.81 -53.05
C GLU A 123 -8.06 -32.03 -51.76
N PRO A 124 -8.74 -33.18 -51.64
CA PRO A 124 -9.35 -33.59 -50.38
C PRO A 124 -8.26 -33.77 -49.32
N PHE A 125 -8.53 -33.30 -48.10
CA PHE A 125 -7.57 -33.44 -47.01
C PHE A 125 -7.57 -34.87 -46.48
N ASP A 126 -6.38 -35.46 -46.38
CA ASP A 126 -6.16 -36.70 -45.64
C ASP A 126 -5.22 -36.46 -44.47
N MET A 127 -5.73 -36.69 -43.25
CA MET A 127 -4.95 -36.54 -42.02
C MET A 127 -3.76 -37.50 -41.98
N LYS A 128 -3.89 -38.72 -42.54
CA LYS A 128 -2.79 -39.69 -42.54
C LYS A 128 -1.64 -39.21 -43.42
N ALA A 129 -1.94 -38.73 -44.63
CA ALA A 129 -0.95 -38.10 -45.51
C ALA A 129 -0.36 -36.81 -44.90
N PHE A 130 -1.15 -36.03 -44.18
CA PHE A 130 -0.66 -34.82 -43.51
C PHE A 130 0.39 -35.15 -42.43
N LEU A 131 0.17 -36.22 -41.66
CA LEU A 131 1.05 -36.65 -40.56
C LEU A 131 2.19 -37.57 -41.00
N SER A 132 2.08 -38.25 -42.14
CA SER A 132 3.07 -39.24 -42.61
C SER A 132 4.48 -38.66 -42.72
N SER A 133 4.58 -37.43 -43.23
CA SER A 133 5.85 -36.69 -43.34
C SER A 133 6.56 -36.38 -42.01
N CYS A 134 5.90 -36.57 -40.87
CA CYS A 134 6.51 -36.41 -39.54
C CYS A 134 7.06 -37.71 -38.96
N ASN A 135 6.91 -38.87 -39.62
CA ASN A 135 7.39 -40.18 -39.14
C ASN A 135 7.02 -40.44 -37.66
N GLN A 136 5.81 -40.08 -37.25
CA GLN A 136 5.28 -40.21 -35.89
C GLN A 136 6.05 -39.45 -34.78
N LYS A 137 6.99 -38.56 -35.13
CA LYS A 137 7.66 -37.71 -34.13
C LYS A 137 6.69 -36.66 -33.56
N VAL A 138 6.39 -36.75 -32.27
CA VAL A 138 5.44 -35.87 -31.56
C VAL A 138 5.75 -34.38 -31.76
N SER A 139 7.02 -33.98 -31.63
CA SER A 139 7.44 -32.59 -31.81
C SER A 139 7.22 -32.04 -33.23
N CYS A 140 7.35 -32.91 -34.25
CA CYS A 140 7.04 -32.55 -35.64
C CYS A 140 5.54 -32.37 -35.84
N ILE A 141 4.74 -33.30 -35.30
CA ILE A 141 3.27 -33.27 -35.38
C ILE A 141 2.75 -31.99 -34.73
N GLN A 142 3.17 -31.69 -33.51
CA GLN A 142 2.80 -30.47 -32.79
C GLN A 142 3.12 -29.21 -33.61
N LYS A 143 4.36 -29.08 -34.11
CA LYS A 143 4.77 -27.92 -34.92
C LYS A 143 3.91 -27.75 -36.18
N ARG A 144 3.53 -28.85 -36.82
CA ARG A 144 2.73 -28.85 -38.05
C ARG A 144 1.27 -28.51 -37.78
N VAL A 145 0.67 -29.12 -36.76
CA VAL A 145 -0.70 -28.85 -36.29
C VAL A 145 -0.83 -27.40 -35.86
N ARG A 146 0.15 -26.90 -35.08
CA ARG A 146 0.26 -25.50 -34.68
C ARG A 146 0.22 -24.55 -35.89
N GLY A 147 1.10 -24.77 -36.87
CA GLY A 147 1.16 -23.94 -38.07
C GLY A 147 -0.13 -23.92 -38.87
N ALA A 148 -0.82 -25.06 -38.96
CA ALA A 148 -2.08 -25.16 -39.68
C ALA A 148 -3.23 -24.48 -38.93
N ILE A 149 -3.44 -24.79 -37.65
CA ILE A 149 -4.59 -24.28 -36.88
C ILE A 149 -4.57 -22.75 -36.78
N PHE A 150 -3.43 -22.16 -36.39
CA PHE A 150 -3.35 -20.71 -36.20
C PHE A 150 -3.34 -19.91 -37.51
N SER A 151 -3.28 -20.60 -38.66
CA SER A 151 -3.55 -19.96 -39.97
C SER A 151 -5.04 -19.71 -40.23
N PHE A 152 -5.93 -20.42 -39.50
CA PHE A 152 -7.38 -20.33 -39.66
C PHE A 152 -8.06 -19.41 -38.66
N VAL A 153 -7.37 -19.04 -37.58
CA VAL A 153 -7.91 -18.29 -36.45
C VAL A 153 -7.42 -16.86 -36.51
N SER A 154 -8.31 -15.89 -36.29
CA SER A 154 -7.94 -14.49 -36.12
C SER A 154 -8.82 -13.82 -35.06
N ILE A 155 -8.25 -12.89 -34.30
CA ILE A 155 -9.01 -11.98 -33.46
C ILE A 155 -9.04 -10.62 -34.14
N LYS A 156 -10.22 -10.01 -34.20
CA LYS A 156 -10.42 -8.65 -34.73
C LYS A 156 -11.13 -7.79 -33.70
N PRO A 157 -10.73 -6.53 -33.50
CA PRO A 157 -11.50 -5.58 -32.72
C PRO A 157 -12.86 -5.33 -33.41
N ASP A 158 -13.91 -5.13 -32.64
CA ASP A 158 -15.16 -4.61 -33.17
C ASP A 158 -14.97 -3.12 -33.54
N HIS A 159 -15.48 -2.72 -34.70
CA HIS A 159 -15.37 -1.34 -35.17
C HIS A 159 -16.31 -0.39 -34.44
N ILE A 160 -17.33 -0.93 -33.73
CA ILE A 160 -18.37 -0.15 -33.05
C ILE A 160 -18.07 -0.01 -31.56
N VAL A 161 -17.58 -1.08 -30.91
CA VAL A 161 -17.36 -1.14 -29.47
C VAL A 161 -15.90 -1.48 -29.19
N THR A 162 -15.14 -0.53 -28.64
CA THR A 162 -13.69 -0.65 -28.40
C THR A 162 -13.30 -1.77 -27.43
N THR A 163 -14.23 -2.20 -26.57
CA THR A 163 -14.03 -3.28 -25.58
C THR A 163 -14.43 -4.66 -26.08
N ARG A 164 -14.98 -4.76 -27.29
CA ARG A 164 -15.51 -6.00 -27.87
C ARG A 164 -14.60 -6.49 -28.99
N PHE A 165 -14.37 -7.78 -29.00
CA PHE A 165 -13.52 -8.46 -29.95
C PHE A 165 -14.28 -9.63 -30.57
N SER A 166 -13.95 -9.94 -31.82
CA SER A 166 -14.48 -11.07 -32.56
C SER A 166 -13.37 -12.08 -32.81
N LEU A 167 -13.54 -13.27 -32.27
CA LEU A 167 -12.73 -14.44 -32.61
C LEU A 167 -13.35 -15.09 -33.84
N GLU A 168 -12.64 -15.07 -34.96
CA GLU A 168 -13.07 -15.64 -36.23
C GLU A 168 -12.25 -16.88 -36.60
N VAL A 169 -12.93 -17.95 -37.01
CA VAL A 169 -12.32 -19.15 -37.57
C VAL A 169 -12.80 -19.36 -39.00
N MET A 170 -11.87 -19.64 -39.92
CA MET A 170 -12.15 -19.89 -41.34
C MET A 170 -11.49 -21.20 -41.81
N THR A 171 -12.30 -22.19 -42.19
CA THR A 171 -11.82 -23.50 -42.70
C THR A 171 -12.65 -23.96 -43.90
N ARG A 172 -12.20 -25.02 -44.59
CA ARG A 172 -12.95 -25.63 -45.72
C ARG A 172 -14.09 -26.53 -45.26
N ASP A 173 -14.00 -27.06 -44.05
CA ASP A 173 -14.99 -27.96 -43.47
C ASP A 173 -15.73 -27.30 -42.30
N HIS A 174 -17.05 -27.53 -42.23
CA HIS A 174 -17.93 -26.98 -41.20
C HIS A 174 -17.65 -27.53 -39.80
N PHE A 175 -17.36 -28.83 -39.72
CA PHE A 175 -17.09 -29.48 -38.44
C PHE A 175 -15.83 -28.87 -37.81
N THR A 176 -14.77 -28.77 -38.60
CA THR A 176 -13.49 -28.17 -38.20
C THR A 176 -13.67 -26.71 -37.77
N THR A 177 -14.45 -25.89 -38.49
CA THR A 177 -14.71 -24.49 -38.10
C THR A 177 -15.34 -24.42 -36.70
N THR A 178 -16.36 -25.23 -36.47
CA THR A 178 -17.13 -25.19 -35.22
C THR A 178 -16.33 -25.77 -34.06
N PHE A 179 -15.61 -26.86 -34.31
CA PHE A 179 -14.75 -27.51 -33.33
C PHE A 179 -13.63 -26.56 -32.87
N LEU A 180 -12.86 -26.01 -33.82
CA LEU A 180 -11.75 -25.11 -33.49
C LEU A 180 -12.23 -23.86 -32.78
N LEU A 181 -13.34 -23.25 -33.21
CA LEU A 181 -13.90 -22.06 -32.56
C LEU A 181 -14.26 -22.33 -31.10
N LYS A 182 -14.89 -23.48 -30.82
CA LYS A 182 -15.30 -23.88 -29.47
C LYS A 182 -14.11 -24.20 -28.57
N GLU A 183 -13.15 -24.98 -29.07
CA GLU A 183 -12.00 -25.39 -28.25
C GLU A 183 -11.05 -24.21 -28.02
N ILE A 184 -10.84 -23.34 -29.02
CA ILE A 184 -9.97 -22.19 -28.84
C ILE A 184 -10.59 -21.12 -27.94
N SER A 185 -11.91 -20.89 -28.00
CA SER A 185 -12.57 -19.95 -27.08
C SER A 185 -12.43 -20.41 -25.63
N ARG A 186 -12.71 -21.71 -25.36
CA ARG A 186 -12.53 -22.31 -24.04
C ARG A 186 -11.06 -22.26 -23.58
N TYR A 187 -10.12 -22.53 -24.49
CA TYR A 187 -8.71 -22.51 -24.15
C TYR A 187 -8.22 -21.08 -23.83
N ILE A 188 -8.69 -20.06 -24.54
CA ILE A 188 -8.41 -18.65 -24.21
C ILE A 188 -8.89 -18.34 -22.79
N GLU A 189 -10.14 -18.68 -22.42
CA GLU A 189 -10.67 -18.45 -21.07
C GLU A 189 -9.82 -19.16 -19.99
N ASN A 190 -9.51 -20.45 -20.20
CA ASN A 190 -8.71 -21.24 -19.25
C ASN A 190 -7.28 -20.71 -19.11
N SER A 191 -6.65 -20.33 -20.22
CA SER A 191 -5.30 -19.75 -20.25
C SER A 191 -5.25 -18.41 -19.52
N ARG A 192 -6.29 -17.58 -19.65
CA ARG A 192 -6.45 -16.34 -18.87
C ARG A 192 -6.55 -16.61 -17.37
N VAL A 193 -7.41 -17.54 -16.96
CA VAL A 193 -7.53 -17.94 -15.55
C VAL A 193 -6.18 -18.40 -14.99
N LYS A 194 -5.47 -19.29 -15.71
CA LYS A 194 -4.13 -19.79 -15.34
C LYS A 194 -3.12 -18.65 -15.19
N THR A 195 -3.12 -17.70 -16.13
CA THR A 195 -2.20 -16.54 -16.11
C THR A 195 -2.46 -15.62 -14.92
N ILE A 196 -3.72 -15.31 -14.64
CA ILE A 196 -4.11 -14.47 -13.49
C ILE A 196 -3.75 -15.18 -12.18
N LYS A 197 -4.04 -16.49 -12.10
CA LYS A 197 -3.71 -17.33 -10.95
C LYS A 197 -2.21 -17.30 -10.65
N HIS A 198 -1.37 -17.50 -11.68
CA HIS A 198 0.09 -17.44 -11.54
C HIS A 198 0.57 -16.09 -11.00
N LYS A 199 0.06 -14.98 -11.54
CA LYS A 199 0.40 -13.63 -11.04
C LYS A 199 0.04 -13.46 -9.55
N ILE A 200 -1.12 -13.97 -9.13
CA ILE A 200 -1.54 -13.92 -7.72
C ILE A 200 -0.63 -14.80 -6.86
N GLU A 201 -0.27 -15.99 -7.31
CA GLU A 201 0.63 -16.90 -6.60
C GLU A 201 2.03 -16.30 -6.42
N ASP A 202 2.56 -15.63 -7.45
CA ASP A 202 3.82 -14.88 -7.37
C ASP A 202 3.73 -13.75 -6.33
N GLN A 203 2.65 -12.96 -6.37
CA GLN A 203 2.42 -11.89 -5.38
C GLN A 203 2.28 -12.43 -3.96
N ILE A 204 1.65 -13.60 -3.78
CA ILE A 204 1.59 -14.29 -2.49
C ILE A 204 2.99 -14.70 -2.03
N ALA A 205 3.82 -15.25 -2.93
CA ALA A 205 5.18 -15.67 -2.61
C ALA A 205 6.04 -14.47 -2.17
N VAL A 206 6.02 -13.38 -2.95
CA VAL A 206 6.72 -12.13 -2.64
C VAL A 206 6.24 -11.54 -1.31
N SER A 207 4.92 -11.46 -1.09
CA SER A 207 4.34 -10.93 0.15
C SER A 207 4.69 -11.78 1.37
N LYS A 208 4.74 -13.12 1.23
CA LYS A 208 5.19 -14.03 2.30
C LYS A 208 6.67 -13.83 2.65
N GLN A 209 7.51 -13.62 1.63
CA GLN A 209 8.94 -13.36 1.85
C GLN A 209 9.14 -12.04 2.60
N LEU A 210 8.51 -10.96 2.13
CA LEU A 210 8.51 -9.65 2.78
C LEU A 210 8.00 -9.72 4.22
N LEU A 211 6.90 -10.45 4.46
CA LEU A 211 6.36 -10.66 5.80
C LEU A 211 7.39 -11.35 6.71
N LYS A 212 8.08 -12.38 6.21
CA LYS A 212 9.10 -13.11 6.98
C LYS A 212 10.29 -12.21 7.31
N GLU A 213 10.79 -11.45 6.35
CA GLU A 213 11.88 -10.49 6.55
C GLU A 213 11.51 -9.43 7.59
N LYS A 214 10.33 -8.81 7.46
CA LYS A 214 9.85 -7.81 8.42
C LYS A 214 9.54 -8.37 9.80
N LYS A 215 9.04 -9.61 9.90
CA LYS A 215 8.89 -10.28 11.20
C LYS A 215 10.23 -10.57 11.87
N LEU A 216 11.26 -10.93 11.11
CA LEU A 216 12.61 -11.14 11.64
C LEU A 216 13.24 -9.83 12.12
N GLU A 217 13.10 -8.75 11.34
CA GLU A 217 13.48 -7.40 11.77
C GLU A 217 12.77 -7.03 13.08
N LEU A 218 11.45 -7.22 13.15
CA LEU A 218 10.66 -6.90 14.33
C LEU A 218 11.02 -7.78 15.54
N GLN A 219 11.35 -9.06 15.35
CA GLN A 219 11.80 -9.94 16.43
C GLN A 219 13.17 -9.53 17.00
N ALA A 220 14.04 -8.95 16.16
CA ALA A 220 15.31 -8.39 16.63
C ALA A 220 15.07 -7.21 17.59
N PHE A 221 14.00 -6.45 17.39
CA PHE A 221 13.53 -5.46 18.35
C PHE A 221 12.62 -6.13 19.37
N ASN A 222 13.17 -6.55 20.52
CA ASN A 222 12.41 -7.16 21.62
C ASN A 222 11.32 -6.22 22.20
N LEU A 223 10.22 -6.03 21.47
CA LEU A 223 9.13 -5.10 21.77
C LEU A 223 8.43 -5.44 23.08
N GLN A 224 8.27 -6.74 23.33
CA GLN A 224 7.66 -7.22 24.57
C GLN A 224 8.54 -6.88 25.76
N GLY A 225 9.86 -7.11 25.66
CA GLY A 225 10.82 -6.69 26.68
C GLY A 225 10.87 -5.17 26.88
N LEU A 226 10.83 -4.38 25.80
CA LEU A 226 10.78 -2.91 25.89
C LEU A 226 9.49 -2.40 26.54
N SER A 227 8.34 -3.05 26.27
CA SER A 227 7.06 -2.70 26.87
C SER A 227 7.01 -3.04 28.37
N GLU A 228 7.57 -4.19 28.76
CA GLU A 228 7.71 -4.57 30.18
C GLU A 228 8.68 -3.64 30.93
N GLU A 229 9.83 -3.30 30.30
CA GLU A 229 10.79 -2.36 30.87
C GLU A 229 10.14 -0.98 31.07
N LYS A 230 9.38 -0.49 30.07
CA LYS A 230 8.62 0.77 30.19
C LYS A 230 7.67 0.75 31.39
N LYS A 231 6.83 -0.29 31.53
CA LYS A 231 5.90 -0.41 32.67
C LYS A 231 6.64 -0.38 34.01
N SER A 232 7.73 -1.12 34.13
CA SER A 232 8.53 -1.14 35.36
C SER A 232 9.15 0.21 35.70
N LEU A 233 9.55 0.99 34.69
CA LEU A 233 10.11 2.34 34.87
C LEU A 233 9.01 3.35 35.21
N GLU A 234 7.83 3.25 34.62
CA GLU A 234 6.66 4.06 34.98
C GLU A 234 6.26 3.87 36.45
N GLU A 235 6.20 2.62 36.91
CA GLU A 235 5.95 2.29 38.32
C GLU A 235 7.00 2.92 39.23
N ARG A 236 8.30 2.78 38.90
CA ARG A 236 9.41 3.40 39.63
C ARG A 236 9.34 4.93 39.65
N VAL A 237 8.95 5.57 38.55
CA VAL A 237 8.74 7.03 38.51
C VAL A 237 7.60 7.42 39.43
N SER A 238 6.51 6.65 39.45
CA SER A 238 5.38 6.88 40.34
C SER A 238 5.78 6.78 41.81
N GLU A 239 6.60 5.77 42.16
CA GLU A 239 7.10 5.54 43.51
C GLU A 239 8.06 6.64 43.96
N ILE A 240 8.96 7.08 43.06
CA ILE A 240 9.84 8.22 43.36
C ILE A 240 9.04 9.52 43.49
N LYS A 241 8.00 9.72 42.67
CA LYS A 241 7.15 10.91 42.77
C LYS A 241 6.42 10.97 44.10
N SER A 242 5.86 9.85 44.58
CA SER A 242 5.22 9.79 45.90
C SER A 242 6.22 10.03 47.04
N LYS A 243 7.45 9.49 46.93
CA LYS A 243 8.55 9.78 47.87
C LYS A 243 8.95 11.25 47.86
N ILE A 244 9.09 11.87 46.68
CA ILE A 244 9.38 13.31 46.54
C ILE A 244 8.28 14.14 47.19
N GLU A 245 7.00 13.83 46.98
CA GLU A 245 5.88 14.56 47.60
C GLU A 245 5.87 14.43 49.14
N SER A 246 6.20 13.25 49.66
CA SER A 246 6.35 13.02 51.10
C SER A 246 7.53 13.80 51.68
N TYR A 247 8.70 13.71 51.04
CA TYR A 247 9.91 14.44 51.44
C TYR A 247 9.72 15.94 51.32
N ASN A 248 9.02 16.44 50.30
CA ASN A 248 8.76 17.87 50.14
C ASN A 248 7.88 18.41 51.29
N ARG A 249 6.83 17.66 51.67
CA ARG A 249 6.00 18.01 52.84
C ARG A 249 6.83 18.03 54.13
N PHE A 250 7.67 17.02 54.32
CA PHE A 250 8.55 16.93 55.49
C PHE A 250 9.60 18.06 55.52
N PHE A 251 10.20 18.36 54.37
CA PHE A 251 11.15 19.45 54.15
C PHE A 251 10.54 20.82 54.47
N HIS A 252 9.34 21.12 53.97
CA HIS A 252 8.64 22.37 54.27
C HIS A 252 8.29 22.50 55.75
N ARG A 253 7.88 21.40 56.39
CA ARG A 253 7.62 21.39 57.85
C ARG A 253 8.89 21.65 58.65
N LEU A 254 10.00 21.00 58.31
CA LEU A 254 11.31 21.24 58.92
C LEU A 254 11.78 22.68 58.74
N LYS A 255 11.54 23.29 57.58
CA LYS A 255 11.85 24.69 57.33
C LYS A 255 11.06 25.62 58.26
N LEU A 256 9.74 25.41 58.37
CA LEU A 256 8.89 26.18 59.29
C LEU A 256 9.34 26.02 60.75
N ASP A 257 9.64 24.79 61.18
CA ASP A 257 10.18 24.52 62.52
C ASP A 257 11.50 25.27 62.75
N LEU A 258 12.38 25.30 61.75
CA LEU A 258 13.68 25.95 61.81
C LEU A 258 13.55 27.47 61.87
N ASP A 259 12.68 28.07 61.06
CA ASP A 259 12.37 29.50 61.07
C ASP A 259 11.78 29.93 62.43
N LEU A 260 10.90 29.10 63.01
CA LEU A 260 10.35 29.31 64.36
C LEU A 260 11.43 29.21 65.44
N MET A 261 12.32 28.22 65.36
CA MET A 261 13.43 28.08 66.31
C MET A 261 14.45 29.20 66.18
N GLU A 262 14.76 29.65 64.97
CA GLU A 262 15.63 30.81 64.74
C GLU A 262 15.06 32.08 65.38
N THR A 263 13.75 32.28 65.21
CA THR A 263 13.03 33.40 65.83
C THR A 263 13.10 33.32 67.35
N LYS A 264 12.87 32.12 67.92
CA LYS A 264 12.98 31.88 69.37
C LYS A 264 14.39 32.16 69.90
N VAL A 265 15.42 31.63 69.24
CA VAL A 265 16.83 31.85 69.62
C VAL A 265 17.16 33.34 69.57
N ARG A 266 16.71 34.06 68.54
CA ARG A 266 16.90 35.50 68.40
C ARG A 266 16.22 36.29 69.52
N GLU A 267 14.99 35.92 69.89
CA GLU A 267 14.25 36.56 70.97
C GLU A 267 14.84 36.24 72.35
N THR A 268 15.25 34.98 72.61
CA THR A 268 15.91 34.61 73.87
C THR A 268 17.25 35.31 74.03
N LYS A 269 18.04 35.44 72.95
CA LYS A 269 19.29 36.23 72.97
C LYS A 269 19.07 37.71 73.26
N LYS A 270 18.04 38.30 72.63
CA LYS A 270 17.68 39.70 72.92
C LYS A 270 17.23 39.89 74.37
N ALA A 271 16.43 38.95 74.90
CA ALA A 271 15.95 38.99 76.27
C ALA A 271 17.07 38.77 77.31
N SER A 272 18.04 37.90 77.02
CA SER A 272 19.19 37.66 77.90
C SER A 272 20.21 38.82 77.91
N GLN A 273 20.20 39.69 76.88
CA GLN A 273 21.08 40.85 76.74
C GLN A 273 20.50 42.16 77.31
N ALA A 274 19.30 42.16 77.89
CA ALA A 274 18.75 43.36 78.52
C ALA A 274 19.58 43.78 79.76
N ASN A 275 20.09 45.02 79.77
CA ASN A 275 21.04 45.54 80.77
C ASN A 275 20.54 45.37 82.21
N ILE A 276 21.30 44.61 83.02
CA ILE A 276 21.03 44.43 84.45
C ILE A 276 21.92 45.36 85.27
N ASP A 277 21.30 46.08 86.19
CA ASP A 277 21.96 46.89 87.21
C ASP A 277 22.54 45.96 88.30
N THR A 278 23.84 45.63 88.21
CA THR A 278 24.56 44.68 89.08
C THR A 278 24.43 44.97 90.58
N SER A 279 24.17 46.24 90.93
CA SER A 279 23.88 46.70 92.28
C SER A 279 22.63 46.02 92.89
N LYS A 280 21.59 45.81 92.09
CA LYS A 280 20.30 45.24 92.53
C LYS A 280 20.39 43.73 92.82
N ILE A 281 21.24 43.00 92.09
CA ILE A 281 21.47 41.56 92.30
C ILE A 281 22.14 41.32 93.68
N ILE A 282 23.13 42.14 94.03
CA ILE A 282 23.88 42.01 95.29
C ILE A 282 22.96 42.29 96.48
N ASP A 283 22.10 43.30 96.39
CA ASP A 283 21.15 43.64 97.44
C ASP A 283 20.08 42.55 97.64
N PHE A 284 19.63 41.89 96.56
CA PHE A 284 18.75 40.72 96.65
C PHE A 284 19.41 39.54 97.37
N GLN A 285 20.65 39.19 97.01
CA GLN A 285 21.37 38.09 97.67
C GLN A 285 21.59 38.35 99.16
N LYS A 286 21.89 39.61 99.53
CA LYS A 286 22.01 40.02 100.93
C LYS A 286 20.68 39.88 101.68
N ARG A 287 19.57 40.31 101.08
CA ARG A 287 18.22 40.17 101.68
C ARG A 287 17.85 38.71 101.92
N LYS A 288 18.05 37.84 100.92
CA LYS A 288 17.74 36.40 101.04
C LYS A 288 18.51 35.75 102.19
N ARG A 289 19.79 36.08 102.37
CA ARG A 289 20.59 35.62 103.52
C ARG A 289 19.99 36.06 104.86
N TRP A 290 19.44 37.27 104.95
CA TRP A 290 18.79 37.75 106.18
C TRP A 290 17.45 37.05 106.43
N GLU A 291 16.64 36.80 105.39
CA GLU A 291 15.38 36.04 105.49
C GLU A 291 15.63 34.58 105.95
N ASP A 292 16.63 33.91 105.38
CA ASP A 292 17.03 32.56 105.79
C ASP A 292 17.56 32.55 107.24
N LYS A 293 18.28 33.61 107.65
CA LYS A 293 18.78 33.74 109.03
C LYS A 293 17.63 33.99 110.02
N ILE A 294 16.60 34.75 109.65
CA ILE A 294 15.39 34.94 110.48
C ILE A 294 14.66 33.61 110.64
N ARG A 295 14.41 32.86 109.57
CA ARG A 295 13.74 31.55 109.66
C ARG A 295 14.47 30.57 110.57
N LYS A 296 15.80 30.54 110.51
CA LYS A 296 16.61 29.73 111.43
C LYS A 296 16.44 30.18 112.88
N LEU A 297 16.57 31.48 113.16
CA LEU A 297 16.37 32.02 114.51
C LEU A 297 14.95 31.81 115.05
N GLU A 298 13.91 31.90 114.20
CA GLU A 298 12.51 31.60 114.58
C GLU A 298 12.34 30.11 114.90
N SER A 299 12.94 29.24 114.09
CA SER A 299 12.94 27.79 114.32
C SER A 299 13.66 27.44 115.63
N ASP A 300 14.81 28.05 115.90
CA ASP A 300 15.61 27.81 117.11
C ASP A 300 14.89 28.32 118.37
N ILE A 301 14.28 29.51 118.32
CA ILE A 301 13.42 30.05 119.41
C ILE A 301 12.20 29.16 119.65
N GLY A 302 11.57 28.69 118.56
CA GLY A 302 10.44 27.78 118.62
C GLY A 302 10.80 26.46 119.30
N ALA A 303 11.95 25.89 118.94
CA ALA A 303 12.45 24.65 119.54
C ALA A 303 12.69 24.79 121.05
N ILE A 304 13.34 25.87 121.50
CA ILE A 304 13.63 26.09 122.93
C ILE A 304 12.34 26.31 123.75
N LYS A 305 11.35 27.02 123.20
CA LYS A 305 10.05 27.23 123.89
C LYS A 305 9.22 25.97 124.04
N VAL A 306 9.33 25.01 123.11
CA VAL A 306 8.54 23.77 123.12
C VAL A 306 9.15 22.72 124.05
N VAL A 307 10.46 22.77 124.31
CA VAL A 307 11.18 21.73 125.06
C VAL A 307 11.13 21.90 126.59
N SER A 308 10.81 23.09 127.14
CA SER A 308 10.90 23.35 128.59
C SER A 308 9.60 23.93 129.20
N GLN A 309 8.78 23.11 129.87
CA GLN A 309 7.54 23.56 130.56
C GLN A 309 7.78 24.30 131.89
N LYS A 310 9.00 24.28 132.43
CA LYS A 310 9.53 25.25 133.40
C LYS A 310 10.94 25.61 132.95
N LEU A 311 11.11 26.81 132.40
CA LEU A 311 12.39 27.27 131.86
C LEU A 311 13.43 27.32 132.98
N SER A 312 14.62 26.77 132.73
CA SER A 312 15.77 27.01 133.61
C SER A 312 16.23 28.47 133.44
N SER A 313 16.89 29.04 134.46
CA SER A 313 17.41 30.42 134.38
C SER A 313 18.41 30.62 133.23
N GLN A 314 19.07 29.55 132.78
CA GLN A 314 19.94 29.55 131.60
C GLN A 314 19.15 29.60 130.28
N ASP A 315 18.05 28.86 130.17
CA ASP A 315 17.21 28.85 128.97
C ASP A 315 16.51 30.19 128.75
N GLU A 316 16.08 30.86 129.83
CA GLU A 316 15.53 32.22 129.76
C GLU A 316 16.56 33.23 129.24
N GLN A 317 17.83 33.08 129.63
CA GLN A 317 18.92 33.94 129.16
C GLN A 317 19.22 33.72 127.66
N ILE A 318 19.24 32.47 127.20
CA ILE A 318 19.44 32.11 125.79
C ILE A 318 18.25 32.57 124.95
N LEU A 319 17.02 32.39 125.44
CA LEU A 319 15.82 32.90 124.78
C LEU A 319 15.84 34.42 124.65
N ALA A 320 16.26 35.14 125.69
CA ALA A 320 16.41 36.59 125.65
C ALA A 320 17.49 37.04 124.65
N GLN A 321 18.61 36.31 124.55
CA GLN A 321 19.66 36.59 123.56
C GLN A 321 19.19 36.31 122.13
N LEU A 322 18.56 35.16 121.87
CA LEU A 322 18.05 34.80 120.55
C LEU A 322 16.91 35.71 120.10
N THR A 323 15.98 36.08 121.00
CA THR A 323 14.92 37.07 120.67
C THR A 323 15.49 38.47 120.45
N SER A 324 16.52 38.87 121.18
CA SER A 324 17.28 40.11 120.94
C SER A 324 17.97 40.10 119.57
N GLU A 325 18.64 39.00 119.21
CA GLU A 325 19.32 38.86 117.93
C GLU A 325 18.32 38.79 116.77
N LEU A 326 17.21 38.08 116.94
CA LEU A 326 16.10 38.03 116.00
C LEU A 326 15.50 39.42 115.76
N LYS A 327 15.26 40.22 116.81
CA LYS A 327 14.83 41.62 116.67
C LYS A 327 15.86 42.47 115.91
N LYS A 328 17.16 42.26 116.14
CA LYS A 328 18.22 42.97 115.40
C LYS A 328 18.22 42.58 113.92
N VAL A 329 18.07 41.30 113.58
CA VAL A 329 18.04 40.83 112.19
C VAL A 329 16.74 41.26 111.48
N GLN A 330 15.59 41.18 112.14
CA GLN A 330 14.32 41.69 111.60
C GLN A 330 14.39 43.20 111.35
N LYS A 331 15.00 43.98 112.25
CA LYS A 331 15.20 45.41 112.04
C LYS A 331 16.14 45.71 110.88
N LYS A 332 17.19 44.91 110.68
CA LYS A 332 18.06 45.00 109.50
C LYS A 332 17.33 44.65 108.20
N LEU A 333 16.49 43.62 108.20
CA LEU A 333 15.66 43.28 107.04
C LEU A 333 14.64 44.39 106.71
N LEU A 334 13.99 44.96 107.73
CA LEU A 334 13.04 46.08 107.57
C LEU A 334 13.73 47.34 107.04
N SER A 335 14.96 47.64 107.48
CA SER A 335 15.73 48.78 106.97
C SER A 335 16.13 48.67 105.49
N MET A 336 16.05 47.47 104.89
CA MET A 336 16.30 47.26 103.46
C MET A 336 15.07 47.60 102.58
N GLY A 337 13.88 47.82 103.17
CA GLY A 337 12.65 48.17 102.44
C GLY A 337 12.15 47.10 101.46
N ASP A 338 11.16 47.42 100.63
CA ASP A 338 10.55 46.47 99.67
C ASP A 338 11.31 46.33 98.33
N ARG A 339 12.43 47.04 98.16
CA ARG A 339 13.23 47.07 96.92
C ARG A 339 13.73 45.69 96.46
N GLY A 340 13.85 44.72 97.37
CA GLY A 340 14.32 43.37 97.06
C GLY A 340 13.25 42.40 96.53
N ARG A 341 11.94 42.66 96.75
CA ARG A 341 10.87 41.77 96.26
C ARG A 341 10.64 41.88 94.75
N ALA A 342 10.71 43.10 94.20
CA ALA A 342 10.55 43.32 92.77
C ALA A 342 11.71 42.75 91.93
N VAL A 343 12.92 42.69 92.49
CA VAL A 343 14.13 42.14 91.83
C VAL A 343 14.09 40.60 91.78
N SER A 344 13.32 39.95 92.67
CA SER A 344 13.21 38.49 92.75
C SER A 344 12.61 37.86 91.49
N SER A 345 11.59 38.48 90.90
CA SER A 345 10.92 37.94 89.71
C SER A 345 11.80 38.11 88.46
N GLU A 346 12.52 39.24 88.37
CA GLU A 346 13.36 39.59 87.22
C GLU A 346 14.62 38.70 87.14
N VAL A 347 15.30 38.46 88.27
CA VAL A 347 16.49 37.59 88.32
C VAL A 347 16.15 36.11 88.10
N GLN A 348 15.02 35.63 88.64
CA GLN A 348 14.55 34.26 88.37
C GLN A 348 14.12 34.08 86.91
N PHE A 349 13.54 35.11 86.28
CA PHE A 349 13.18 35.10 84.87
C PHE A 349 14.43 35.00 83.98
N ILE A 350 15.50 35.74 84.28
CA ILE A 350 16.73 35.76 83.48
C ILE A 350 17.51 34.45 83.59
N ASN A 351 17.72 33.91 84.81
CA ASN A 351 18.40 32.61 84.96
C ASN A 351 17.64 31.46 84.26
N ARG A 352 16.30 31.53 84.25
CA ARG A 352 15.47 30.59 83.50
C ARG A 352 15.65 30.78 81.99
N LYS A 353 15.73 32.02 81.51
CA LYS A 353 15.93 32.35 80.09
C LYS A 353 17.34 32.01 79.57
N GLU A 354 18.36 32.13 80.39
CA GLU A 354 19.74 31.74 80.05
C GLU A 354 19.89 30.21 79.96
N GLY A 355 19.27 29.47 80.88
CA GLY A 355 19.11 28.03 80.75
C GLY A 355 18.35 27.62 79.49
N GLU A 356 17.19 28.25 79.22
CA GLU A 356 16.38 28.02 78.01
C GLU A 356 17.15 28.36 76.71
N SER A 357 18.05 29.36 76.71
CA SER A 357 18.87 29.77 75.57
C SER A 357 19.81 28.68 75.07
N ASN A 358 20.49 27.98 75.98
CA ASN A 358 21.45 26.94 75.59
C ASN A 358 20.76 25.72 74.98
N PHE A 359 19.56 25.37 75.48
CA PHE A 359 18.75 24.29 74.90
C PHE A 359 18.16 24.68 73.54
N THR A 360 17.65 25.91 73.38
CA THR A 360 17.09 26.36 72.09
C THR A 360 18.15 26.50 71.01
N GLU A 361 19.39 26.89 71.34
CA GLU A 361 20.51 26.90 70.38
C GLU A 361 20.92 25.49 69.94
N PHE A 362 20.99 24.55 70.88
CA PHE A 362 21.31 23.15 70.57
C PHE A 362 20.24 22.54 69.66
N ASP A 363 18.95 22.72 70.01
CA ASP A 363 17.81 22.24 69.21
C ASP A 363 17.79 22.86 67.81
N TYR A 364 18.11 24.15 67.68
CA TYR A 364 18.26 24.82 66.38
C TYR A 364 19.36 24.17 65.54
N LYS A 365 20.53 23.89 66.14
CA LYS A 365 21.66 23.25 65.43
C LYS A 365 21.31 21.85 64.93
N VAL A 366 20.67 21.03 65.77
CA VAL A 366 20.20 19.68 65.40
C VAL A 366 19.17 19.75 64.27
N LYS A 367 18.18 20.66 64.36
CA LYS A 367 17.17 20.85 63.31
C LYS A 367 17.78 21.35 62.01
N LYS A 368 18.81 22.20 62.06
CA LYS A 368 19.56 22.67 60.89
C LYS A 368 20.30 21.54 60.19
N GLU A 369 20.95 20.65 60.93
CA GLU A 369 21.59 19.46 60.35
C GLU A 369 20.57 18.50 59.73
N GLN A 370 19.42 18.29 60.38
CA GLN A 370 18.32 17.48 59.84
C GLN A 370 17.75 18.08 58.55
N TYR A 371 17.61 19.41 58.48
CA TYR A 371 17.15 20.12 57.29
C TYR A 371 18.15 19.96 56.13
N GLU A 372 19.44 20.18 56.36
CA GLU A 372 20.47 20.03 55.31
C GLU A 372 20.57 18.58 54.80
N LYS A 373 20.44 17.59 55.69
CA LYS A 373 20.39 16.18 55.29
C LYS A 373 19.16 15.88 54.43
N THR A 374 17.98 16.33 54.87
CA THR A 374 16.72 16.14 54.15
C THR A 374 16.73 16.82 52.79
N LYS A 375 17.36 17.99 52.67
CA LYS A 375 17.57 18.72 51.42
C LYS A 375 18.42 17.91 50.43
N LYS A 376 19.55 17.37 50.88
CA LYS A 376 20.40 16.50 50.05
C LYS A 376 19.65 15.25 49.59
N ASP A 377 18.89 14.62 50.48
CA ASP A 377 18.09 13.44 50.12
C ASP A 377 17.00 13.79 49.08
N TYR A 378 16.32 14.93 49.24
CA TYR A 378 15.34 15.44 48.28
C TYR A 378 15.96 15.72 46.90
N ASP A 379 17.08 16.44 46.86
CA ASP A 379 17.81 16.73 45.61
C ASP A 379 18.27 15.42 44.93
N SER A 380 18.69 14.42 45.71
CA SER A 380 19.07 13.10 45.20
C SER A 380 17.89 12.34 44.57
N LEU A 381 16.68 12.48 45.12
CA LEU A 381 15.46 11.86 44.58
C LEU A 381 15.03 12.54 43.27
N ILE A 382 15.16 13.87 43.18
CA ILE A 382 14.92 14.60 41.93
C ILE A 382 15.88 14.14 40.83
N ALA A 383 17.18 14.06 41.15
CA ALA A 383 18.19 13.58 40.20
C ALA A 383 17.90 12.15 39.73
N LYS A 384 17.52 11.25 40.64
CA LYS A 384 17.10 9.87 40.30
C LYS A 384 15.87 9.84 39.40
N LYS A 385 14.86 10.68 39.68
CA LYS A 385 13.68 10.82 38.82
C LYS A 385 14.07 11.24 37.41
N GLU A 386 14.93 12.25 37.27
CA GLU A 386 15.35 12.77 35.96
C GLU A 386 16.09 11.71 35.13
N VAL A 387 16.98 10.93 35.77
CA VAL A 387 17.68 9.81 35.12
C VAL A 387 16.70 8.75 34.62
N ILE A 388 15.71 8.37 35.43
CA ILE A 388 14.70 7.38 35.03
C ILE A 388 13.79 7.94 33.94
N SER A 389 13.35 9.19 34.04
CA SER A 389 12.56 9.85 32.99
C SER A 389 13.31 9.91 31.66
N LYS A 390 14.62 10.20 31.65
CA LYS A 390 15.45 10.15 30.43
C LYS A 390 15.57 8.74 29.84
N LYS A 391 15.52 7.68 30.66
CA LYS A 391 15.46 6.30 30.16
C LYS A 391 14.09 5.99 29.57
N LEU A 392 13.03 6.47 30.21
CA LEU A 392 11.64 6.30 29.76
C LEU A 392 11.42 6.93 28.38
N THR A 393 11.88 8.17 28.17
CA THR A 393 11.79 8.82 26.85
C THR A 393 12.61 8.10 25.77
N LYS A 394 13.77 7.54 26.11
CA LYS A 394 14.55 6.72 25.17
C LYS A 394 13.83 5.43 24.77
N ILE A 395 13.10 4.80 25.69
CA ILE A 395 12.29 3.61 25.38
C ILE A 395 11.07 3.99 24.56
N ASP A 396 10.39 5.09 24.90
CA ASP A 396 9.25 5.60 24.12
C ASP A 396 9.64 5.89 22.67
N ASN A 397 10.74 6.62 22.44
CA ASN A 397 11.23 6.89 21.09
C ASN A 397 11.51 5.60 20.31
N LYS A 398 12.11 4.59 20.95
CA LYS A 398 12.34 3.28 20.32
C LYS A 398 11.04 2.56 19.98
N ILE A 399 10.04 2.60 20.86
CA ILE A 399 8.72 1.99 20.60
C ILE A 399 8.03 2.70 19.43
N ASP A 400 8.08 4.04 19.40
CA ASP A 400 7.48 4.84 18.33
C ASP A 400 8.16 4.63 16.97
N GLU A 401 9.48 4.41 16.94
CA GLU A 401 10.21 4.03 15.72
C GLU A 401 9.77 2.67 15.16
N ILE A 402 9.38 1.73 16.02
CA ILE A 402 9.01 0.35 15.61
C ILE A 402 7.53 0.25 15.24
N LYS A 403 6.66 1.09 15.80
CA LYS A 403 5.20 1.06 15.60
C LYS A 403 4.76 1.02 14.11
N PRO A 404 5.33 1.83 13.20
CA PRO A 404 4.99 1.76 11.77
C PRO A 404 5.31 0.40 11.15
N SER A 405 6.40 -0.25 11.58
CA SER A 405 6.79 -1.56 11.08
C SER A 405 5.80 -2.65 11.52
N ALA A 406 5.30 -2.59 12.76
CA ALA A 406 4.27 -3.50 13.24
C ALA A 406 2.94 -3.31 12.49
N GLU A 407 2.55 -2.06 12.23
CA GLU A 407 1.35 -1.74 11.48
C GLU A 407 1.45 -2.18 10.00
N TYR A 408 2.64 -2.02 9.40
CA TYR A 408 2.93 -2.54 8.06
C TYR A 408 2.84 -4.07 7.98
N ILE A 409 3.34 -4.79 8.98
CA ILE A 409 3.19 -6.26 9.06
C ILE A 409 1.70 -6.64 9.07
N LYS A 410 0.87 -5.94 9.84
CA LYS A 410 -0.57 -6.19 9.89
C LYS A 410 -1.23 -5.96 8.52
N LEU A 411 -0.89 -4.86 7.85
CA LEU A 411 -1.38 -4.57 6.49
C LEU A 411 -0.93 -5.64 5.47
N LEU A 412 0.30 -6.15 5.60
CA LEU A 412 0.80 -7.27 4.77
C LEU A 412 0.02 -8.57 5.02
N GLU A 413 -0.34 -8.87 6.27
CA GLU A 413 -1.15 -10.03 6.61
C GLU A 413 -2.56 -9.92 6.03
N GLU A 414 -3.20 -8.76 6.16
CA GLU A 414 -4.50 -8.48 5.55
C GLU A 414 -4.45 -8.62 4.02
N LYS A 415 -3.43 -8.05 3.37
CA LYS A 415 -3.20 -8.21 1.93
C LYS A 415 -3.02 -9.68 1.53
N LEU A 416 -2.29 -10.46 2.31
CA LEU A 416 -2.10 -11.90 2.07
C LEU A 416 -3.41 -12.68 2.14
N VAL A 417 -4.30 -12.34 3.09
CA VAL A 417 -5.63 -12.96 3.19
C VAL A 417 -6.46 -12.62 1.95
N GLN A 418 -6.46 -11.34 1.54
CA GLN A 418 -7.17 -10.89 0.34
C GLN A 418 -6.66 -11.62 -0.92
N LEU A 419 -5.34 -11.73 -1.10
CA LEU A 419 -4.74 -12.45 -2.23
C LEU A 419 -5.14 -13.94 -2.25
N ARG A 420 -5.20 -14.60 -1.09
CA ARG A 420 -5.64 -16.01 -1.01
C ARG A 420 -7.10 -16.18 -1.38
N LEU A 421 -7.98 -15.27 -0.92
CA LEU A 421 -9.39 -15.27 -1.30
C LEU A 421 -9.53 -15.07 -2.81
N LEU A 422 -8.82 -14.08 -3.37
CA LEU A 422 -8.80 -13.84 -4.80
C LEU A 422 -8.31 -15.05 -5.60
N ASN A 423 -7.28 -15.75 -5.14
CA ASN A 423 -6.78 -16.97 -5.78
C ASN A 423 -7.85 -18.07 -5.88
N SER A 424 -8.75 -18.16 -4.91
CA SER A 424 -9.84 -19.14 -4.89
C SER A 424 -11.03 -18.76 -5.77
N THR A 425 -11.18 -17.48 -6.11
CA THR A 425 -12.32 -16.94 -6.87
C THR A 425 -11.90 -16.39 -8.25
N VAL A 426 -10.74 -16.78 -8.78
CA VAL A 426 -10.26 -16.29 -10.08
C VAL A 426 -11.21 -16.74 -11.19
N VAL A 427 -11.67 -15.76 -11.97
CA VAL A 427 -12.44 -15.96 -13.20
C VAL A 427 -11.72 -15.25 -14.34
N SER A 428 -11.95 -15.71 -15.57
CA SER A 428 -11.44 -15.04 -16.78
C SER A 428 -11.93 -13.60 -16.84
N ASP A 429 -11.04 -12.67 -17.17
CA ASP A 429 -11.36 -11.28 -17.47
C ASP A 429 -11.94 -11.09 -18.88
N LEU A 430 -11.89 -12.14 -19.71
CA LEU A 430 -12.55 -12.23 -21.01
C LEU A 430 -13.82 -13.06 -20.88
N LYS A 431 -14.95 -12.50 -21.32
CA LYS A 431 -16.25 -13.20 -21.35
C LYS A 431 -16.69 -13.41 -22.79
N PHE A 432 -16.80 -14.66 -23.20
CA PHE A 432 -17.34 -15.03 -24.49
C PHE A 432 -18.87 -15.04 -24.46
N GLU A 433 -19.49 -14.63 -25.57
CA GLU A 433 -20.93 -14.75 -25.75
C GLU A 433 -21.33 -16.22 -25.92
N ASN A 434 -22.46 -16.61 -25.31
CA ASN A 434 -22.97 -17.98 -25.36
C ASN A 434 -23.40 -18.40 -26.77
N GLU A 435 -23.72 -17.44 -27.63
CA GLU A 435 -24.16 -17.67 -28.99
C GLU A 435 -23.03 -17.43 -29.98
N PHE A 436 -22.74 -18.45 -30.78
CA PHE A 436 -21.87 -18.27 -31.93
C PHE A 436 -22.58 -17.44 -33.00
N GLY A 437 -21.86 -16.50 -33.60
CA GLY A 437 -22.33 -15.68 -34.71
C GLY A 437 -22.80 -16.51 -35.91
N PRO A 438 -23.51 -15.85 -36.85
CA PRO A 438 -24.15 -16.52 -37.97
C PRO A 438 -23.13 -17.30 -38.81
N LYS A 439 -23.55 -18.48 -39.27
CA LYS A 439 -22.73 -19.30 -40.16
C LYS A 439 -22.67 -18.61 -41.52
N VAL A 440 -21.47 -18.22 -41.94
CA VAL A 440 -21.25 -17.63 -43.27
C VAL A 440 -20.49 -18.63 -44.13
N VAL A 441 -21.07 -18.97 -45.28
CA VAL A 441 -20.40 -19.77 -46.31
C VAL A 441 -20.18 -18.88 -47.51
N PHE A 442 -18.92 -18.74 -47.93
CA PHE A 442 -18.57 -17.96 -49.09
C PHE A 442 -17.50 -18.66 -49.93
N LYS A 443 -17.42 -18.26 -51.21
CA LYS A 443 -16.34 -18.65 -52.11
C LYS A 443 -15.34 -17.50 -52.20
N LYS A 444 -14.07 -17.84 -52.43
CA LYS A 444 -12.97 -16.86 -52.49
C LYS A 444 -13.23 -15.75 -53.52
N LEU A 445 -13.76 -16.09 -54.69
CA LEU A 445 -14.25 -15.13 -55.67
C LEU A 445 -15.77 -15.06 -55.58
N SER A 446 -16.30 -13.84 -55.47
CA SER A 446 -17.75 -13.64 -55.53
C SER A 446 -18.27 -13.88 -56.95
N LYS A 447 -19.55 -14.25 -57.05
CA LYS A 447 -20.24 -14.40 -58.35
C LYS A 447 -20.12 -13.13 -59.19
N VAL A 448 -20.31 -11.97 -58.56
CA VAL A 448 -20.24 -10.65 -59.22
C VAL A 448 -18.84 -10.39 -59.79
N LYS A 449 -17.79 -10.63 -58.99
CA LYS A 449 -16.40 -10.45 -59.47
C LYS A 449 -16.06 -11.40 -60.62
N THR A 450 -16.54 -12.64 -60.55
CA THR A 450 -16.32 -13.63 -61.60
C THR A 450 -17.03 -13.23 -62.90
N LEU A 451 -18.26 -12.74 -62.80
CA LEU A 451 -19.05 -12.28 -63.95
C LEU A 451 -18.44 -11.04 -64.61
N LEU A 452 -17.99 -10.06 -63.82
CA LEU A 452 -17.29 -8.88 -64.35
C LEU A 452 -15.97 -9.25 -65.02
N PHE A 453 -15.22 -10.19 -64.44
CA PHE A 453 -13.98 -10.66 -65.05
C PHE A 453 -14.25 -11.40 -66.37
N SER A 454 -15.27 -12.25 -66.42
CA SER A 454 -15.62 -13.00 -67.63
C SER A 454 -16.13 -12.10 -68.75
N THR A 455 -16.90 -11.04 -68.44
CA THR A 455 -17.34 -10.07 -69.46
C THR A 455 -16.17 -9.29 -70.04
N VAL A 456 -15.31 -8.73 -69.19
CA VAL A 456 -14.13 -7.96 -69.65
C VAL A 456 -13.19 -8.86 -70.44
N SER A 457 -12.86 -10.05 -69.92
CA SER A 457 -11.98 -11.01 -70.60
C SER A 457 -12.57 -11.45 -71.94
N SER A 458 -13.88 -11.68 -72.02
CA SER A 458 -14.55 -12.03 -73.28
C SER A 458 -14.46 -10.92 -74.32
N ILE A 459 -14.65 -9.66 -73.93
CA ILE A 459 -14.56 -8.52 -74.86
C ILE A 459 -13.13 -8.38 -75.38
N VAL A 460 -12.14 -8.43 -74.48
CA VAL A 460 -10.73 -8.32 -74.85
C VAL A 460 -10.31 -9.45 -75.78
N LEU A 461 -10.67 -10.70 -75.44
CA LEU A 461 -10.30 -11.88 -76.23
C LEU A 461 -10.99 -11.89 -77.59
N LEU A 462 -12.25 -11.45 -77.67
CA LEU A 462 -12.97 -11.26 -78.93
C LEU A 462 -12.26 -10.23 -79.81
N LEU A 463 -11.94 -9.05 -79.28
CA LEU A 463 -11.25 -8.00 -80.04
C LEU A 463 -9.87 -8.48 -80.52
N SER A 464 -9.09 -9.12 -79.66
CA SER A 464 -7.77 -9.65 -80.01
C SER A 464 -7.82 -10.70 -81.13
N ILE A 465 -8.76 -11.65 -81.05
CA ILE A 465 -8.92 -12.69 -82.09
C ILE A 465 -9.40 -12.08 -83.40
N VAL A 466 -10.38 -11.17 -83.35
CA VAL A 466 -10.90 -10.49 -84.55
C VAL A 466 -9.80 -9.67 -85.25
N ILE A 467 -8.97 -8.94 -84.48
CA ILE A 467 -7.82 -8.20 -85.01
C ILE A 467 -6.79 -9.17 -85.62
N LEU A 468 -6.48 -10.27 -84.94
CA LEU A 468 -5.51 -11.25 -85.43
C LEU A 468 -5.98 -11.93 -86.73
N LEU A 469 -7.27 -12.30 -86.81
CA LEU A 469 -7.86 -12.86 -88.04
C LEU A 469 -7.84 -11.85 -89.17
N TYR A 470 -8.16 -10.57 -88.92
CA TYR A 470 -8.08 -9.52 -89.92
C TYR A 470 -6.64 -9.29 -90.43
N LEU A 471 -5.63 -9.36 -89.55
CA LEU A 471 -4.24 -9.23 -89.95
C LEU A 471 -3.75 -10.40 -90.80
N LEU A 472 -4.30 -11.60 -90.60
CA LEU A 472 -3.94 -12.83 -91.33
C LEU A 472 -4.78 -13.08 -92.59
N ASP A 473 -5.95 -12.44 -92.73
CA ASP A 473 -6.81 -12.59 -93.92
C ASP A 473 -6.48 -11.49 -94.93
N ASP A 474 -6.12 -11.89 -96.15
CA ASP A 474 -5.64 -11.05 -97.26
C ASP A 474 -6.75 -10.37 -98.07
N LYS A 475 -8.01 -10.56 -97.69
CA LYS A 475 -9.15 -9.89 -98.35
C LYS A 475 -9.18 -8.38 -98.06
N ILE A 476 -9.84 -7.62 -98.93
CA ILE A 476 -10.10 -6.18 -98.74
C ILE A 476 -11.55 -6.02 -98.27
N TYR A 477 -11.79 -5.23 -97.23
CA TYR A 477 -13.02 -5.26 -96.42
C TYR A 477 -13.85 -3.98 -96.51
N ASP A 478 -13.34 -2.88 -97.03
CA ASP A 478 -14.10 -1.64 -97.16
C ASP A 478 -13.51 -0.73 -98.26
N LYS A 479 -14.32 0.19 -98.80
CA LYS A 479 -13.89 1.27 -99.69
C LYS A 479 -12.78 2.11 -99.04
N SER A 480 -12.90 2.35 -97.74
CA SER A 480 -11.89 3.06 -96.94
C SER A 480 -10.56 2.28 -96.79
N GLU A 481 -10.59 0.95 -96.90
CA GLU A 481 -9.38 0.11 -96.92
C GLU A 481 -8.74 0.11 -98.32
N LEU A 482 -9.55 0.08 -99.39
CA LEU A 482 -9.08 0.22 -100.76
C LEU A 482 -8.35 1.55 -100.98
N GLU A 483 -8.97 2.66 -100.55
CA GLU A 483 -8.43 4.02 -100.72
C GLU A 483 -7.13 4.25 -99.92
N LYS A 484 -6.99 3.63 -98.74
CA LYS A 484 -5.76 3.75 -97.90
C LYS A 484 -4.66 2.74 -98.25
N THR A 485 -5.02 1.61 -98.88
CA THR A 485 -4.04 0.56 -99.21
C THR A 485 -3.36 0.84 -100.56
N PHE A 486 -4.10 1.44 -101.49
CA PHE A 486 -3.61 1.81 -102.82
C PHE A 486 -3.76 3.32 -103.06
N ASP A 487 -2.65 4.05 -103.02
CA ASP A 487 -2.65 5.48 -103.35
C ASP A 487 -2.96 5.67 -104.85
N ASN A 488 -3.93 6.54 -105.17
CA ASN A 488 -4.39 6.89 -106.53
C ASN A 488 -5.17 5.80 -107.32
N LEU A 489 -6.16 5.16 -106.70
CA LEU A 489 -7.14 4.34 -107.42
C LEU A 489 -8.45 5.10 -107.63
N THR A 490 -8.78 5.42 -108.89
CA THR A 490 -10.14 5.83 -109.27
C THR A 490 -11.04 4.60 -109.30
N ILE A 491 -11.94 4.52 -108.32
CA ILE A 491 -12.88 3.40 -108.19
C ILE A 491 -13.91 3.49 -109.31
N ILE A 492 -13.83 2.60 -110.30
CA ILE A 492 -14.81 2.47 -111.39
C ILE A 492 -15.62 1.20 -111.12
N GLY A 493 -16.69 1.33 -110.32
CA GLY A 493 -17.59 0.23 -109.95
C GLY A 493 -18.12 0.33 -108.52
N ASN A 494 -19.12 -0.51 -108.19
CA ASN A 494 -19.58 -0.63 -106.80
C ASN A 494 -18.47 -1.25 -105.96
N THR A 495 -18.01 -0.51 -104.94
CA THR A 495 -17.18 -1.08 -103.89
C THR A 495 -17.95 -2.16 -103.14
N PRO A 496 -17.27 -3.15 -102.56
CA PRO A 496 -17.94 -4.05 -101.64
C PRO A 496 -18.41 -3.26 -100.42
N ASP A 497 -19.67 -2.84 -100.43
CA ASP A 497 -20.41 -2.43 -99.23
C ASP A 497 -21.03 -3.69 -98.64
N PHE A 498 -20.64 -4.01 -97.41
CA PHE A 498 -21.02 -5.26 -96.76
C PHE A 498 -22.31 -5.08 -95.95
N ASP A 499 -23.37 -5.80 -96.34
CA ASP A 499 -24.48 -6.21 -95.48
C ASP A 499 -24.17 -7.53 -94.74
#